data_AF-A0A519KUZ1-F1
#
_entry.id   AF-A0A519KUZ1-F1
#
_cell.length_a   1.000
_cell.length_b   1.000
_cell.length_c   1.000
_cell.angle_alpha   90.00
_cell.angle_beta   90.00
_cell.angle_gamma   90.00
#
_symmetry.space_group_name_H-M   'P 1'
#
loop_
_entity.id
_entity.type
_entity.pdbx_description
1 polymer ?
#
loop_
_entity_poly.entity_id
_entity_poly.type
_entity_poly.pdbx_seq_one_letter_code
_entity_poly.pdbx_strand_id
1 'polypeptide(L)'
;RVDDVADDIRRYARDVWKERGFYRLLNRMLFRAAKPQERYKVLERFYRLPEPLIERFYAAGSTLADKARILSGKPPVPLGAALTCLIEKGRA
;
A
#
# COMPACT_ATOMS: atom_id res chain seq x y z
N ARG A 1 -17.06 30.84 5.28
CA ARG A 1 -17.24 30.52 6.71
C ARG A 1 -16.27 29.38 7.03
N VAL A 2 -15.35 29.57 7.97
CA VAL A 2 -14.17 28.69 8.15
C VAL A 2 -14.54 27.25 8.52
N ASP A 3 -15.70 27.06 9.16
CA ASP A 3 -16.25 25.75 9.52
C ASP A 3 -16.55 24.86 8.30
N ASP A 4 -16.95 25.47 7.18
CA ASP A 4 -17.26 24.78 5.91
C ASP A 4 -16.00 24.14 5.31
N VAL A 5 -14.88 24.87 5.33
CA VAL A 5 -13.58 24.37 4.85
C VAL A 5 -13.06 23.24 5.72
N ALA A 6 -13.22 23.35 7.05
CA ALA A 6 -12.80 22.30 7.97
C ALA A 6 -13.58 21.00 7.73
N ASP A 7 -14.88 21.09 7.50
CA ASP A 7 -15.73 19.93 7.23
C ASP A 7 -15.45 19.30 5.86
N ASP A 8 -15.17 20.11 4.85
CA ASP A 8 -14.75 19.66 3.52
C ASP A 8 -13.42 18.90 3.56
N ILE A 9 -12.43 19.42 4.28
CA ILE A 9 -11.14 18.75 4.48
C ILE A 9 -11.34 17.42 5.20
N ARG A 10 -12.15 17.37 6.26
CA ARG A 10 -12.43 16.12 7.00
C ARG A 10 -13.13 15.09 6.14
N ARG A 11 -14.07 15.50 5.28
CA ARG A 11 -14.76 14.62 4.33
C ARG A 11 -13.75 14.06 3.32
N TYR A 12 -12.99 14.94 2.66
CA TYR A 12 -11.95 14.54 1.70
C TYR A 12 -10.92 13.59 2.31
N ALA A 13 -10.43 13.88 3.53
CA ALA A 13 -9.48 13.03 4.23
C ALA A 13 -10.04 11.62 4.49
N ARG A 14 -11.32 11.50 4.88
CA ARG A 14 -11.99 10.21 5.07
C ARG A 14 -12.14 9.44 3.77
N ASP A 15 -12.51 10.11 2.68
CA ASP A 15 -12.67 9.48 1.36
C ASP A 15 -11.32 8.96 0.85
N VAL A 16 -10.28 9.79 0.89
CA VAL A 16 -8.91 9.40 0.53
C VAL A 16 -8.41 8.25 1.42
N TRP A 17 -8.72 8.27 2.72
CA TRP A 17 -8.39 7.17 3.62
C TRP A 17 -9.09 5.87 3.21
N LYS A 18 -10.37 5.92 2.85
CA LYS A 18 -11.10 4.72 2.42
C LYS A 18 -10.51 4.17 1.11
N GLU A 19 -10.22 5.03 0.15
CA GLU A 19 -9.69 4.64 -1.17
C GLU A 19 -8.27 4.05 -1.08
N ARG A 20 -7.40 4.59 -0.22
CA ARG A 20 -5.98 4.20 -0.16
C ARG A 20 -5.67 2.96 0.69
N GLY A 21 -6.67 2.12 0.97
CA GLY A 21 -6.52 0.91 1.79
C GLY A 21 -5.44 -0.06 1.31
N PHE A 22 -5.34 -0.24 -0.01
CA PHE A 22 -4.31 -1.09 -0.64
C PHE A 22 -2.87 -0.61 -0.33
N TYR A 23 -2.62 0.69 -0.46
CA TYR A 23 -1.29 1.27 -0.20
C TYR A 23 -0.90 1.16 1.28
N ARG A 24 -1.86 1.33 2.20
CA ARG A 24 -1.62 1.12 3.62
C ARG A 24 -1.33 -0.34 3.94
N LEU A 25 -1.99 -1.29 3.29
CA LEU A 25 -1.68 -2.71 3.43
C LEU A 25 -0.22 -2.98 3.02
N LEU A 26 0.22 -2.46 1.87
CA LEU A 26 1.60 -2.63 1.41
C LEU A 26 2.61 -2.00 2.38
N ASN A 27 2.34 -0.80 2.90
CA ASN A 27 3.18 -0.20 3.93
C ASN A 27 3.27 -1.08 5.18
N ARG A 28 2.14 -1.62 5.66
CA ARG A 28 2.17 -2.55 6.80
C ARG A 28 3.00 -3.79 6.49
N MET A 29 2.87 -4.38 5.31
CA MET A 29 3.71 -5.52 4.92
C MET A 29 5.20 -5.16 4.89
N LEU A 30 5.55 -4.00 4.33
CA LEU A 30 6.95 -3.54 4.26
C LEU A 30 7.55 -3.31 5.66
N PHE A 31 6.80 -2.71 6.58
CA PHE A 31 7.35 -2.34 7.88
C PHE A 31 7.20 -3.43 8.95
N ARG A 32 6.12 -4.20 8.92
CA ARG A 32 5.79 -5.22 9.93
C ARG A 32 6.13 -6.65 9.51
N ALA A 33 6.03 -6.99 8.22
CA ALA A 33 6.31 -8.35 7.76
C ALA A 33 7.77 -8.54 7.30
N ALA A 34 8.42 -7.50 6.78
CA ALA A 34 9.84 -7.55 6.42
C ALA A 34 10.75 -7.08 7.58
N LYS A 35 11.77 -7.88 7.89
CA LYS A 35 12.87 -7.48 8.77
C LYS A 35 13.51 -6.19 8.24
N PRO A 36 13.95 -5.24 9.09
CA PRO A 36 14.50 -3.96 8.65
C PRO A 36 15.58 -4.09 7.57
N GLN A 37 16.47 -5.07 7.72
CA GLN A 37 17.59 -5.34 6.82
C GLN A 37 17.16 -5.95 5.48
N GLU A 38 15.90 -6.43 5.36
CA GLU A 38 15.40 -7.07 4.14
C GLU A 38 14.40 -6.22 3.37
N ARG A 39 13.99 -5.06 3.91
CA ARG A 39 13.06 -4.13 3.27
C ARG A 39 13.53 -3.68 1.89
N TYR A 40 14.84 -3.54 1.70
CA TYR A 40 15.42 -3.17 0.42
C TYR A 40 15.09 -4.20 -0.67
N LYS A 41 15.00 -5.50 -0.35
CA LYS A 41 14.67 -6.55 -1.33
C LYS A 41 13.25 -6.40 -1.88
N VAL A 42 12.34 -5.88 -1.06
CA VAL A 42 10.96 -5.58 -1.47
C VAL A 42 10.95 -4.44 -2.47
N LEU A 43 11.69 -3.37 -2.18
CA LEU A 43 11.82 -2.21 -3.06
C LEU A 43 12.56 -2.57 -4.36
N GLU A 44 13.66 -3.32 -4.27
CA GLU A 44 14.41 -3.81 -5.42
C GLU A 44 13.52 -4.59 -6.39
N ARG A 45 12.70 -5.52 -5.88
CA ARG A 45 11.72 -6.25 -6.72
C ARG A 45 10.68 -5.29 -7.31
N PHE A 46 10.16 -4.37 -6.52
CA PHE A 46 9.14 -3.43 -6.98
C PHE A 46 9.65 -2.57 -8.14
N TYR A 47 10.89 -2.08 -8.07
CA TYR A 47 11.51 -1.29 -9.12
C TYR A 47 11.93 -2.08 -10.37
N ARG A 48 11.76 -3.41 -10.39
CA ARG A 48 11.87 -4.24 -11.61
C ARG A 48 10.54 -4.34 -12.38
N LEU A 49 9.44 -3.80 -11.85
CA LEU A 49 8.16 -3.77 -12.55
C LEU A 49 8.21 -2.75 -13.71
N PRO A 50 7.32 -2.86 -14.71
CA PRO A 50 7.27 -1.90 -15.80
C PRO A 50 7.03 -0.48 -15.27
N GLU A 51 7.76 0.50 -15.81
CA GLU A 51 7.67 1.91 -15.43
C GLU A 51 6.22 2.45 -15.41
N PRO A 52 5.35 2.19 -16.41
CA PRO A 52 3.98 2.69 -16.36
C PRO A 52 3.16 2.16 -15.17
N LEU A 53 3.48 0.96 -14.67
CA LEU A 53 2.85 0.42 -13.47
C LEU A 53 3.33 1.17 -12.23
N ILE A 54 4.63 1.44 -12.15
CA ILE A 54 5.25 2.17 -11.04
C ILE A 54 4.69 3.61 -10.97
N GLU A 55 4.52 4.28 -12.11
CA GLU A 55 3.90 5.61 -12.17
C GLU A 55 2.47 5.61 -11.61
N ARG A 56 1.62 4.69 -12.07
CA ARG A 56 0.25 4.54 -11.54
C ARG A 56 0.22 4.23 -10.06
N PHE A 57 1.19 3.45 -9.59
CA PHE A 57 1.33 3.15 -8.17
C PHE A 57 1.59 4.42 -7.36
N TYR A 58 2.57 5.24 -7.76
CA TYR A 58 2.88 6.49 -7.07
C TYR A 58 1.79 7.56 -7.21
N ALA A 59 1.02 7.54 -8.30
CA ALA A 59 -0.17 8.38 -8.48
C ALA A 59 -1.38 7.94 -7.62
N ALA A 60 -1.25 6.87 -6.83
CA ALA A 60 -2.35 6.22 -6.10
C ALA A 60 -3.52 5.75 -7.01
N GLY A 61 -3.23 5.48 -8.29
CA GLY A 61 -4.19 5.10 -9.34
C GLY A 61 -4.04 3.65 -9.81
N SER A 62 -3.65 2.71 -8.93
CA SER A 62 -3.40 1.32 -9.32
C SER A 62 -4.70 0.58 -9.64
N THR A 63 -4.76 0.00 -10.83
CA THR A 63 -5.86 -0.86 -11.27
C THR A 63 -5.86 -2.20 -10.52
N LEU A 64 -6.94 -2.98 -10.62
CA LEU A 64 -6.96 -4.34 -10.06
C LEU A 64 -5.87 -5.24 -10.65
N ALA A 65 -5.58 -5.09 -11.95
CA ALA A 65 -4.50 -5.79 -12.62
C ALA A 65 -3.12 -5.39 -12.08
N ASP A 66 -2.90 -4.10 -11.81
CA ASP A 66 -1.66 -3.61 -11.20
C ASP A 66 -1.47 -4.20 -9.80
N LYS A 67 -2.52 -4.19 -8.97
CA LYS A 67 -2.49 -4.75 -7.62
C LYS A 67 -2.14 -6.24 -7.64
N ALA A 68 -2.77 -7.00 -8.54
CA ALA A 68 -2.47 -8.41 -8.74
C ALA A 68 -1.00 -8.60 -9.16
N ARG A 69 -0.50 -7.79 -10.10
CA ARG A 69 0.88 -7.89 -10.59
C ARG A 69 1.91 -7.53 -9.51
N ILE A 70 1.65 -6.49 -8.70
CA ILE A 70 2.50 -6.09 -7.57
C ILE A 70 2.61 -7.22 -6.55
N LEU A 71 1.51 -7.92 -6.27
CA LEU A 71 1.45 -9.03 -5.32
C LEU A 71 1.93 -10.37 -5.91
N SER A 72 2.00 -10.50 -7.24
CA SER A 72 2.32 -11.76 -7.92
C SER A 72 3.81 -12.13 -7.89
N GLY A 73 4.11 -13.42 -7.78
CA GLY A 73 5.48 -13.94 -7.81
C GLY A 73 6.05 -14.28 -6.44
N LYS A 74 7.27 -14.84 -6.42
CA LYS A 74 7.90 -15.30 -5.18
C LYS A 74 8.25 -14.09 -4.31
N PRO A 75 7.72 -14.00 -3.07
CA PRO A 75 8.04 -12.89 -2.21
C PRO A 75 9.52 -12.92 -1.81
N PRO A 76 10.23 -11.77 -1.88
CA PRO A 76 11.67 -11.70 -1.66
C PRO A 76 12.08 -11.80 -0.18
N VAL A 77 11.09 -11.88 0.71
CA VAL A 77 11.25 -12.02 2.17
C VAL A 77 10.34 -13.14 2.68
N PRO A 78 10.73 -13.87 3.73
CA PRO A 78 9.90 -14.90 4.33
C PRO A 78 8.61 -14.28 4.87
N LEU A 79 7.51 -14.46 4.14
CA LEU A 79 6.17 -13.93 4.46
C LEU A 79 5.49 -14.65 5.63
N GLY A 80 6.22 -15.39 6.48
CA GLY A 80 5.65 -16.06 7.65
C GLY A 80 4.88 -15.11 8.58
N ALA A 81 5.24 -13.82 8.59
CA ALA A 81 4.53 -12.74 9.29
C ALA A 81 3.44 -12.02 8.46
N ALA A 82 3.36 -12.26 7.14
CA ALA A 82 2.46 -11.53 6.24
C ALA A 82 1.00 -11.96 6.38
N LEU A 83 0.73 -13.20 6.82
CA LEU A 83 -0.63 -13.69 7.06
C LEU A 83 -1.29 -12.95 8.25
N THR A 84 -0.53 -12.60 9.27
CA THR A 84 -1.03 -11.86 10.45
C THR A 84 -1.41 -10.41 10.11
N CYS A 85 -0.74 -9.79 9.13
CA CYS A 85 -1.03 -8.40 8.70
C CYS A 85 -2.27 -8.29 7.80
N LEU A 86 -2.60 -9.34 7.05
CA LEU A 86 -3.84 -9.40 6.25
C LEU A 86 -5.08 -9.44 7.15
N ILE A 87 -4.93 -9.93 8.39
CA ILE A 87 -6.01 -10.14 9.36
C ILE A 87 -6.26 -8.91 10.25
N GLU A 88 -5.40 -7.88 10.21
CA GLU A 88 -5.71 -6.57 10.83
C GLU A 88 -6.78 -5.86 10.00
N LYS A 89 -8.02 -6.30 10.21
CA LYS A 89 -9.28 -5.62 9.94
C LYS A 89 -9.10 -4.21 10.46
N GLY A 90 -9.28 -3.23 9.57
CA GLY A 90 -9.04 -1.82 9.86
C GLY A 90 -9.77 -1.39 11.12
N ARG A 91 -9.05 -1.29 12.24
CA ARG A 91 -9.37 -0.32 13.28
C ARG A 91 -8.91 1.03 12.71
N ALA A 92 -9.81 1.61 11.93
CA ALA A 92 -9.91 3.06 11.81
C ALA A 92 -10.59 3.57 13.09
#